data_AF-A0A0D5MA04-F1
#
_entry.id   AF-A0A0D5MA04-F1
#
_cell.length_a   1.000
_cell.length_b   1.000
_cell.length_c   1.000
_cell.angle_alpha   90.00
_cell.angle_beta   90.00
_cell.angle_gamma   90.00
#
_symmetry.space_group_name_H-M   'P 1'
#
loop_
_entity.id
_entity.type
_entity.pdbx_description
1 polymer ?
#
loop_
_entity_poly.entity_id
_entity_poly.type
_entity_poly.pdbx_seq_one_letter_code
_entity_poly.pdbx_strand_id
1 'polypeptide(L)' 'MLPAEFIPVAEETGRNITVSINISAKQLRDLTFPFKLNQLLEKHGVESSSIKLEITESLLILESDN' A
#
# COMPACT_ATOMS: atom_id res chain seq x y z
N MET A 1 -1.88 18.73 -6.84
CA MET A 1 -3.30 19.01 -6.56
C MET A 1 -4.10 17.88 -7.19
N LEU A 2 -4.91 17.16 -6.42
CA LEU A 2 -5.90 16.25 -7.02
C LEU A 2 -6.93 17.10 -7.80
N PRO A 3 -7.50 16.61 -8.91
CA PRO A 3 -8.54 17.32 -9.62
C PRO A 3 -9.72 17.59 -8.67
N ALA A 4 -10.43 18.70 -8.88
CA ALA A 4 -11.51 19.19 -8.00
C ALA A 4 -12.71 18.22 -7.83
N GLU A 5 -12.67 17.07 -8.50
CA GLU A 5 -13.72 16.04 -8.52
C GLU A 5 -13.29 14.72 -7.86
N PHE A 6 -12.07 14.64 -7.29
CA PHE A 6 -11.67 13.44 -6.56
C PHE A 6 -12.35 13.41 -5.18
N ILE A 7 -13.43 12.64 -5.09
CA ILE A 7 -14.06 12.28 -3.82
C ILE A 7 -13.44 10.95 -3.37
N PRO A 8 -12.76 10.90 -2.21
CA PRO A 8 -12.31 9.64 -1.64
C PRO A 8 -13.51 8.69 -1.45
N VAL A 9 -13.36 7.42 -1.83
CA VAL A 9 -14.45 6.41 -1.73
C VAL A 9 -14.99 6.30 -0.29
N ALA A 10 -14.15 6.57 0.72
CA ALA A 10 -14.57 6.63 2.12
C ALA A 10 -15.58 7.77 2.39
N GLU A 11 -15.38 8.94 1.79
CA GLU A 11 -16.28 10.10 1.90
C GLU A 11 -17.59 9.86 1.12
N GLU A 12 -17.50 9.24 -0.06
CA GLU A 12 -18.68 8.91 -0.88
C GLU A 12 -19.59 7.88 -0.17
N THR A 13 -18.99 6.88 0.49
CA THR A 13 -19.74 5.76 1.08
C THR A 13 -20.04 5.93 2.57
N GLY A 14 -19.40 6.89 3.25
CA GLY A 14 -19.46 7.06 4.70
C GLY A 14 -18.87 5.87 5.47
N ARG A 15 -18.01 5.06 4.84
CA ARG A 15 -17.43 3.84 5.42
C ARG A 15 -15.92 3.98 5.57
N ASN A 16 -15.39 3.38 6.63
CA ASN A 16 -13.97 3.11 6.72
C ASN A 16 -13.62 1.98 5.74
N ILE A 17 -12.89 2.32 4.68
CA ILE A 17 -12.46 1.37 3.66
C ILE A 17 -10.99 1.03 3.90
N THR A 18 -10.68 -0.25 3.86
CA THR A 18 -9.30 -0.75 3.85
C THR A 18 -8.98 -1.31 2.47
N VAL A 19 -7.88 -0.88 1.88
CA VAL A 19 -7.40 -1.34 0.58
C VAL A 19 -6.28 -2.36 0.78
N SER A 20 -6.48 -3.58 0.29
CA SER A 20 -5.42 -4.58 0.21
C SER A 20 -4.54 -4.33 -1.03
N ILE A 21 -3.22 -4.25 -0.82
CA ILE A 21 -2.22 -4.04 -1.87
C ILE A 21 -1.27 -5.24 -1.88
N ASN A 22 -1.22 -5.95 -3.00
CA ASN A 22 -0.28 -7.04 -3.19
C ASN A 22 1.14 -6.50 -3.42
N ILE A 23 2.12 -7.15 -2.79
CA ILE A 23 3.54 -6.80 -2.90
C ILE A 23 4.27 -7.90 -3.66
N SER A 24 5.04 -7.51 -4.67
CA SER A 24 5.90 -8.43 -5.42
C SER A 24 7.20 -8.74 -4.66
N ALA A 25 7.84 -9.89 -4.94
CA ALA A 25 9.15 -10.23 -4.35
C ALA A 25 10.22 -9.16 -4.62
N LYS A 26 10.18 -8.51 -5.79
CA LYS A 26 11.13 -7.43 -6.11
C LYS A 26 10.99 -6.25 -5.14
N GLN A 27 9.76 -5.89 -4.77
CA GLN A 27 9.50 -4.81 -3.81
C GLN A 27 9.86 -5.23 -2.37
N LEU A 28 9.66 -6.50 -2.03
CA LEU A 28 10.05 -7.03 -0.72
C LEU A 28 11.58 -6.98 -0.51
N ARG A 29 12.36 -7.22 -1.57
CA ARG A 29 13.84 -7.11 -1.56
C ARG A 29 14.35 -5.66 -1.66
N ASP A 30 13.50 -4.70 -2.01
CA ASP A 30 13.91 -3.30 -2.08
C ASP A 30 13.87 -2.66 -0.68
N LEU A 31 15.04 -2.52 -0.05
CA LEU A 31 15.17 -1.87 1.26
C LEU A 31 14.68 -0.41 1.28
N THR A 32 14.53 0.23 0.12
CA THR A 32 13.99 1.58 0.00
C THR A 32 12.46 1.62 -0.08
N PHE A 33 11.80 0.48 -0.28
CA PHE A 33 10.35 0.39 -0.48
C PHE A 33 9.54 0.99 0.69
N PRO A 34 9.81 0.67 1.97
CA PRO A 34 9.04 1.24 3.08
C PRO A 34 9.10 2.77 3.14
N PHE A 35 10.27 3.35 2.84
CA PHE A 35 10.45 4.81 2.81
C PHE A 35 9.71 5.47 1.65
N LYS A 36 9.73 4.84 0.47
CA LYS A 36 8.96 5.31 -0.70
C LYS A 36 7.46 5.24 -0.43
N LEU A 37 6.99 4.16 0.20
CA LEU A 37 5.60 4.00 0.57
C LEU A 37 5.17 5.09 1.56
N ASN A 38 5.91 5.30 2.65
CA ASN A 38 5.60 6.36 3.62
C ASN A 38 5.54 7.74 2.97
N GLN A 39 6.50 8.09 2.12
CA GLN A 39 6.48 9.37 1.39
C GLN A 39 5.24 9.52 0.50
N LEU A 40 4.79 8.45 -0.14
CA LEU A 40 3.56 8.48 -0.95
C LEU A 40 2.32 8.65 -0.07
N LEU A 41 2.23 7.95 1.06
CA LEU A 41 1.12 8.10 2.00
C LEU A 41 1.01 9.52 2.52
N GLU A 42 2.13 10.09 2.99
CA GLU A 42 2.19 11.48 3.46
C GLU A 42 1.83 12.48 2.36
N LYS A 43 2.41 12.33 1.17
CA LYS A 43 2.14 13.20 0.01
C LYS A 43 0.66 13.23 -0.38
N HIS A 44 -0.03 12.11 -0.21
CA HIS A 44 -1.43 11.95 -0.60
C HIS A 44 -2.41 12.05 0.57
N GLY A 45 -1.94 12.27 1.80
CA GLY A 45 -2.79 12.34 3.00
C GLY A 45 -3.52 11.02 3.28
N VAL A 46 -2.91 9.89 2.94
CA VAL A 46 -3.51 8.56 3.14
C VAL A 46 -3.06 8.00 4.48
N GLU A 47 -4.01 7.73 5.36
CA GLU A 47 -3.76 7.05 6.63
C GLU A 47 -3.22 5.63 6.41
N SER A 48 -2.11 5.28 7.04
CA SER A 48 -1.52 3.95 6.89
C SER A 48 -2.46 2.83 7.35
N SER A 49 -3.34 3.11 8.31
CA SER A 49 -4.38 2.16 8.77
C SER A 49 -5.46 1.86 7.73
N SER A 50 -5.54 2.64 6.65
CA SER A 50 -6.45 2.39 5.53
C SER A 50 -5.89 1.39 4.51
N ILE A 51 -4.66 0.90 4.70
CA ILE A 51 -3.98 0.00 3.77
C ILE A 51 -3.57 -1.29 4.48
N LYS A 52 -3.76 -2.41 3.78
CA LYS A 52 -3.22 -3.72 4.15
C LYS A 52 -2.26 -4.18 3.07
N LEU A 53 -1.01 -4.46 3.42
CA LEU A 53 -0.06 -5.04 2.49
C LEU A 53 -0.20 -6.57 2.53
N GLU A 54 -0.26 -7.19 1.36
CA GLU A 54 -0.39 -8.64 1.20
C GLU A 54 0.81 -9.19 0.44
N ILE A 55 1.40 -10.24 0.99
CA ILE A 55 2.44 -11.05 0.37
C ILE A 55 1.90 -12.47 0.24
N THR A 56 2.26 -13.16 -0.83
CA THR A 56 1.91 -14.57 -0.98
C THR A 56 2.96 -15.45 -0.33
N GLU A 57 2.54 -16.57 0.24
CA GLU A 57 3.43 -17.57 0.86
C GLU A 57 4.51 -18.08 -0.12
N SER A 58 4.15 -18.21 -1.41
CA SER A 58 5.10 -18.57 -2.47
C SER A 58 6.29 -17.62 -2.58
N LEU A 59 6.12 -16.33 -2.28
CA LEU A 59 7.24 -15.39 -2.28
C LEU A 59 8.17 -15.61 -1.08
N LEU A 60 7.63 -16.00 0.07
CA LEU A 60 8.43 -16.27 1.28
C LEU A 60 9.27 -17.56 1.13
N ILE A 61 8.71 -18.58 0.47
CA ILE A 61 9.41 -19.84 0.20
C ILE A 61 10.62 -19.59 -0.72
N LEU A 62 10.45 -18.79 -1.78
CA LEU A 62 11.54 -18.45 -2.71
C LEU A 62 12.70 -17.67 -2.07
N GLU A 63 12.45 -16.91 -1.01
CA GLU A 63 13.50 -16.15 -0.30
C GLU A 63 14.21 -17.01 0.77
N SER A 64 13.64 -18.16 1.15
CA SER A 64 14.22 -19.08 2.17
C SER A 64 15.23 -20.08 1.58
N ASP A 65 15.24 -20.24 0.25
CA ASP A 65 16.12 -21.17 -0.48
C ASP A 65 17.45 -20.53 -0.94
N ASN A 66 17.90 -19.44 -0.30
CA ASN A 66 19.18 -18.76 -0.56
C ASN A 66 20.12 -18.76 0.66
#